data_AF-A0A6A5UC86-F1
#
_entry.id   AF-A0A6A5UC86-F1
#
_cell.length_a   1.000
_cell.length_b   1.000
_cell.length_c   1.000
_cell.angle_alpha   90.00
_cell.angle_beta   90.00
_cell.angle_gamma   90.00
#
_symmetry.space_group_name_H-M   'P 1'
#
loop_
_entity.id
_entity.type
_entity.pdbx_description
1 polymer ?
#
loop_
_entity_poly.entity_id
_entity_poly.type
_entity_poly.pdbx_seq_one_letter_code
_entity_poly.pdbx_strand_id
1 'polypeptide(L)'
;MRFIAFITFLISSVGALAVAVTRDNICFDPKKGVCMGYNADAVNATLAIKDACAKVPRCTPGGIADRPRVTGKVKGFPYTATLGVGNQCGGVTSWSVDACVGLFNQFVDDRCELQYPAGADKYQLGYETSTCDGSFVSFNFGG
;
A
#
# COMPACT_ATOMS: atom_id res chain seq x y z
N MET A 1 56.43 4.85 35.34
CA MET A 1 55.19 5.54 34.95
C MET A 1 54.51 4.66 33.91
N ARG A 2 53.36 4.08 34.24
CA ARG A 2 52.48 3.29 33.33
C ARG A 2 51.52 4.25 32.62
N PHE A 3 50.72 3.74 31.67
CA PHE A 3 49.62 4.37 30.90
C PHE A 3 50.03 4.76 29.45
N ILE A 4 49.32 4.46 28.34
CA ILE A 4 47.94 3.98 28.05
C ILE A 4 47.99 3.17 26.74
N ALA A 5 47.31 2.03 26.67
CA ALA A 5 47.03 1.32 25.41
C ALA A 5 45.70 1.84 24.83
N PHE A 6 45.71 2.30 23.58
CA PHE A 6 44.51 2.71 22.86
C PHE A 6 43.88 1.49 22.17
N ILE A 7 42.66 1.14 22.59
CA ILE A 7 41.83 0.10 21.97
C ILE A 7 40.92 0.78 20.95
N THR A 8 41.19 0.55 19.66
CA THR A 8 40.37 1.01 18.54
C THR A 8 39.21 0.03 18.34
N PHE A 9 37.99 0.41 18.74
CA PHE A 9 36.78 -0.33 18.43
C PHE A 9 36.34 -0.02 16.98
N LEU A 10 36.47 -1.00 16.08
CA LEU A 10 35.83 -1.02 14.77
C LEU A 10 34.39 -1.54 14.95
N ILE A 11 33.41 -0.66 14.84
CA ILE A 11 31.99 -1.01 14.84
C ILE A 11 31.62 -1.36 13.40
N SER A 12 31.46 -2.66 13.11
CA SER A 12 30.92 -3.16 11.84
C SER A 12 29.39 -3.04 11.86
N SER A 13 28.85 -1.99 11.23
CA SER A 13 27.42 -1.87 10.99
C SER A 13 27.00 -2.87 9.90
N VAL A 14 26.37 -3.97 10.32
CA VAL A 14 25.71 -4.92 9.41
C VAL A 14 24.46 -4.25 8.86
N GLY A 15 24.53 -3.80 7.60
CA GLY A 15 23.35 -3.34 6.88
C GLY A 15 22.39 -4.51 6.69
N ALA A 16 21.29 -4.53 7.43
CA ALA A 16 20.22 -5.49 7.23
C ALA A 16 19.57 -5.21 5.87
N LEU A 17 19.89 -6.04 4.87
CA LEU A 17 19.16 -6.12 3.62
C LEU A 17 17.74 -6.56 3.94
N ALA A 18 16.78 -5.64 3.81
CA ALA A 18 15.37 -5.95 3.90
C ALA A 18 14.99 -6.86 2.73
N VAL A 19 14.84 -8.15 3.00
CA VAL A 19 14.28 -9.11 2.05
C VAL A 19 12.82 -8.73 1.86
N ALA A 20 12.47 -8.24 0.67
CA ALA A 20 11.08 -8.06 0.27
C ALA A 20 10.42 -9.44 0.22
N VAL A 21 9.72 -9.82 1.29
CA VAL A 21 8.90 -11.03 1.30
C VAL A 21 7.71 -10.75 0.40
N THR A 22 7.78 -11.18 -0.86
CA THR A 22 6.62 -11.31 -1.73
C THR A 22 5.72 -12.39 -1.15
N ARG A 23 4.82 -12.02 -0.23
CA ARG A 23 3.71 -12.91 0.11
C ARG A 23 2.71 -12.80 -1.03
N ASP A 24 2.47 -13.89 -1.73
CA ASP A 24 1.39 -13.98 -2.72
C ASP A 24 0.09 -13.58 -2.02
N ASN A 25 -0.46 -12.44 -2.42
CA ASN A 25 -1.79 -12.04 -2.01
C ASN A 25 -2.79 -12.97 -2.71
N ILE A 26 -3.48 -13.80 -1.95
CA ILE A 26 -4.43 -14.79 -2.49
C ILE A 26 -5.78 -14.19 -2.89
N CYS A 27 -6.00 -12.91 -2.57
CA CYS A 27 -7.31 -12.29 -2.57
C CYS A 27 -7.54 -11.36 -3.74
N PHE A 28 -6.52 -10.63 -4.15
CA PHE A 28 -6.52 -9.84 -5.37
C PHE A 28 -5.91 -10.66 -6.51
N ASP A 29 -6.41 -10.46 -7.73
CA ASP A 29 -5.90 -11.12 -8.91
C ASP A 29 -5.15 -10.06 -9.73
N PRO A 30 -3.81 -10.15 -9.86
CA PRO A 30 -3.02 -9.12 -10.54
C PRO A 30 -3.38 -8.97 -12.02
N LYS A 31 -4.15 -9.90 -12.61
CA LYS A 31 -4.66 -9.81 -13.98
C LYS A 31 -6.06 -9.19 -14.07
N LYS A 32 -6.70 -8.91 -12.93
CA LYS A 32 -8.02 -8.28 -12.85
C LYS A 32 -7.90 -6.84 -12.38
N GLY A 33 -9.02 -6.13 -12.47
CA GLY A 33 -9.17 -4.72 -12.11
C GLY A 33 -9.07 -3.79 -13.31
N VAL A 34 -9.27 -2.50 -13.04
CA VAL A 34 -9.44 -1.48 -14.07
C VAL A 34 -8.36 -0.43 -13.92
N CYS A 35 -7.67 -0.17 -15.01
CA CYS A 35 -6.67 0.88 -15.15
C CYS A 35 -7.24 2.00 -16.01
N MET A 36 -7.21 3.23 -15.50
CA MET A 36 -7.89 4.35 -16.14
C MET A 36 -7.04 5.06 -17.21
N GLY A 37 -5.73 4.76 -17.30
CA GLY A 37 -4.82 5.44 -18.22
C GLY A 37 -4.50 6.90 -17.83
N TYR A 38 -4.76 7.26 -16.57
CA TYR A 38 -4.42 8.55 -15.97
C TYR A 38 -3.54 8.32 -14.74
N ASN A 39 -2.79 9.36 -14.37
CA ASN A 39 -1.91 9.32 -13.22
C ASN A 39 -2.01 10.61 -12.38
N ALA A 40 -1.64 10.48 -11.10
CA ALA A 40 -1.45 11.57 -10.16
C ALA A 40 0.04 11.69 -9.79
N ASP A 41 0.43 12.75 -9.08
CA ASP A 41 1.76 12.76 -8.46
C ASP A 41 1.83 11.72 -7.33
N ALA A 42 2.96 11.01 -7.26
CA ALA A 42 3.12 9.90 -6.32
C ALA A 42 3.06 10.32 -4.85
N VAL A 43 3.50 11.54 -4.52
CA VAL A 43 3.57 12.02 -3.13
C VAL A 43 2.16 12.22 -2.56
N ASN A 44 1.32 12.98 -3.25
CA ASN A 44 -0.04 13.25 -2.81
C ASN A 44 -0.95 12.03 -2.96
N ALA A 45 -0.72 11.17 -3.96
CA ALA A 45 -1.39 9.88 -4.04
C ALA A 45 -1.10 9.03 -2.79
N THR A 46 0.17 8.90 -2.42
CA THR A 46 0.59 8.17 -1.21
C THR A 46 -0.03 8.76 0.06
N LEU A 47 -0.12 10.08 0.17
CA LEU A 47 -0.77 10.73 1.31
C LEU A 47 -2.28 10.43 1.37
N ALA A 48 -2.99 10.48 0.25
CA ALA A 48 -4.41 10.11 0.18
C ALA A 48 -4.63 8.65 0.60
N ILE A 49 -3.78 7.74 0.11
CA ILE A 49 -3.85 6.31 0.42
C ILE A 49 -3.57 6.07 1.91
N LYS A 50 -2.53 6.70 2.47
CA LYS A 50 -2.24 6.62 3.91
C LYS A 50 -3.40 7.13 4.76
N ASP A 51 -4.06 8.22 4.36
CA ASP A 51 -5.25 8.74 5.05
C ASP A 51 -6.42 7.74 5.01
N ALA A 52 -6.64 7.05 3.88
CA ALA A 52 -7.65 6.00 3.78
C ALA A 52 -7.30 4.80 4.69
N CYS A 53 -6.06 4.31 4.61
CA CYS A 53 -5.58 3.18 5.39
C CYS A 53 -5.59 3.44 6.90
N ALA A 54 -5.27 4.67 7.33
CA ALA A 54 -5.31 5.05 8.75
C ALA A 54 -6.72 4.97 9.37
N LYS A 55 -7.77 5.06 8.56
CA LYS A 55 -9.17 4.92 9.01
C LYS A 55 -9.57 3.46 9.29
N VAL A 56 -8.74 2.51 8.88
CA VAL A 56 -8.89 1.08 9.22
C VAL A 56 -7.62 0.64 9.99
N PRO A 57 -7.47 1.01 11.27
CA PRO A 57 -6.23 0.73 12.01
C PRO A 57 -6.04 -0.76 12.33
N ARG A 58 -7.09 -1.58 12.23
CA ARG A 58 -7.07 -3.01 12.56
C ARG A 58 -7.90 -3.82 11.59
N CYS A 59 -7.36 -4.94 11.14
CA CYS A 59 -8.13 -6.00 10.47
C CYS A 59 -7.59 -7.35 10.93
N THR A 60 -8.51 -8.29 11.16
CA THR A 60 -8.17 -9.66 11.55
C THR A 60 -8.96 -10.60 10.63
N PRO A 61 -8.28 -11.50 9.89
CA PRO A 61 -8.95 -12.48 9.05
C PRO A 61 -9.96 -13.32 9.84
N GLY A 62 -11.14 -13.57 9.26
CA GLY A 62 -12.26 -14.24 9.91
C GLY A 62 -13.14 -13.34 10.80
N GLY A 63 -12.79 -12.07 10.95
CA GLY A 63 -13.63 -11.08 11.64
C GLY A 63 -14.86 -10.66 10.83
N ILE A 64 -15.88 -10.10 11.50
CA ILE A 64 -17.06 -9.53 10.84
C ILE A 64 -16.64 -8.29 10.03
N ALA A 65 -16.94 -8.32 8.73
CA ALA A 65 -16.41 -7.40 7.73
C ALA A 65 -17.39 -6.32 7.26
N ASP A 66 -18.43 -6.03 8.03
CA ASP A 66 -19.34 -4.96 7.66
C ASP A 66 -18.74 -3.59 8.02
N ARG A 67 -17.71 -3.22 7.24
CA ARG A 67 -16.98 -1.98 7.37
C ARG A 67 -17.38 -1.09 6.21
N PRO A 68 -17.90 0.12 6.47
CA PRO A 68 -18.15 1.05 5.38
C PRO A 68 -16.84 1.32 4.64
N ARG A 69 -16.94 1.57 3.33
CA ARG A 69 -15.80 2.05 2.56
C ARG A 69 -15.32 3.36 3.18
N VAL A 70 -14.03 3.47 3.38
CA VAL A 70 -13.38 4.69 3.87
C VAL A 70 -12.66 5.36 2.71
N THR A 71 -12.67 6.69 2.70
CA THR A 71 -11.97 7.47 1.69
C THR A 71 -10.85 8.27 2.32
N GLY A 72 -9.70 8.38 1.66
CA GLY A 72 -8.64 9.30 2.01
C GLY A 72 -8.45 10.37 0.95
N LYS A 73 -8.14 11.60 1.39
CA LYS A 73 -8.05 12.78 0.53
C LYS A 73 -6.88 13.67 0.95
N VAL A 74 -6.34 14.42 0.00
CA VAL A 74 -5.32 15.46 0.27
C VAL A 74 -5.87 16.83 -0.06
N LYS A 75 -5.71 17.78 0.85
CA LYS A 75 -6.19 19.15 0.66
C LYS A 75 -5.49 19.81 -0.53
N GLY A 76 -6.27 20.42 -1.41
CA GLY A 76 -5.76 21.14 -2.59
C GLY A 76 -5.51 20.26 -3.81
N PHE A 77 -5.74 18.95 -3.71
CA PHE A 77 -5.58 18.02 -4.82
C PHE A 77 -6.88 17.24 -5.04
N PRO A 78 -7.23 16.90 -6.29
CA PRO A 78 -8.47 16.21 -6.61
C PRO A 78 -8.40 14.69 -6.38
N TYR A 79 -7.50 14.21 -5.52
CA TYR A 79 -7.22 12.78 -5.36
C TYR A 79 -8.08 12.15 -4.27
N THR A 80 -8.69 11.01 -4.59
CA THR A 80 -9.43 10.19 -3.63
C THR A 80 -8.90 8.76 -3.67
N ALA A 81 -8.43 8.27 -2.53
CA ALA A 81 -8.20 6.85 -2.29
C ALA A 81 -9.44 6.26 -1.59
N THR A 82 -9.98 5.16 -2.05
CA THR A 82 -11.11 4.45 -1.43
C THR A 82 -10.70 3.05 -1.06
N LEU A 83 -10.94 2.68 0.21
CA LEU A 83 -10.66 1.37 0.77
C LEU A 83 -11.95 0.74 1.30
N GLY A 84 -12.26 -0.47 0.85
CA GLY A 84 -13.17 -1.39 1.52
C GLY A 84 -12.38 -2.61 2.00
N VAL A 85 -12.65 -3.10 3.20
CA VAL A 85 -11.92 -4.24 3.78
C VAL A 85 -12.87 -5.37 4.10
N GLY A 86 -12.72 -6.49 3.38
CA GLY A 86 -13.45 -7.73 3.57
C GLY A 86 -12.98 -8.55 4.77
N ASN A 87 -13.57 -9.73 4.93
CA ASN A 87 -13.35 -10.60 6.10
C ASN A 87 -11.98 -11.30 6.10
N GLN A 88 -11.24 -11.29 4.99
CA GLN A 88 -9.88 -11.80 4.89
C GLN A 88 -8.84 -10.67 4.83
N CYS A 89 -9.24 -9.43 5.13
CA CYS A 89 -8.36 -8.27 5.11
C CYS A 89 -7.64 -8.08 3.76
N GLY A 90 -8.30 -8.44 2.65
CA GLY A 90 -7.71 -8.42 1.33
C GLY A 90 -6.51 -9.36 1.20
N GLY A 91 -6.45 -10.44 1.98
CA GLY A 91 -5.35 -11.41 1.99
C GLY A 91 -4.15 -11.00 2.87
N VAL A 92 -4.24 -9.86 3.56
CA VAL A 92 -3.15 -9.37 4.42
C VAL A 92 -3.14 -10.12 5.75
N THR A 93 -2.10 -10.93 5.94
CA THR A 93 -1.90 -11.72 7.17
C THR A 93 -1.60 -10.91 8.43
N SER A 94 -0.91 -9.77 8.30
CA SER A 94 -0.57 -8.88 9.42
C SER A 94 -0.95 -7.45 9.03
N TRP A 95 -2.15 -7.02 9.42
CA TRP A 95 -2.69 -5.72 9.01
C TRP A 95 -1.92 -4.56 9.64
N SER A 96 -1.49 -3.63 8.80
CA SER A 96 -0.92 -2.34 9.18
C SER A 96 -1.26 -1.30 8.12
N VAL A 97 -1.02 -0.02 8.41
CA VAL A 97 -1.16 1.05 7.40
C VAL A 97 -0.26 0.77 6.20
N ASP A 98 0.99 0.36 6.44
CA ASP A 98 1.93 0.06 5.35
C ASP A 98 1.51 -1.16 4.53
N ALA A 99 0.95 -2.20 5.16
CA ALA A 99 0.42 -3.35 4.44
C ALA A 99 -0.79 -2.97 3.58
N CYS A 100 -1.65 -2.08 4.08
CA CYS A 100 -2.77 -1.52 3.32
C CYS A 100 -2.28 -0.68 2.13
N VAL A 101 -1.27 0.19 2.32
CA VAL A 101 -0.62 0.93 1.22
C VAL A 101 -0.03 -0.05 0.20
N GLY A 102 0.58 -1.15 0.66
CA GLY A 102 1.08 -2.22 -0.20
C GLY A 102 0.01 -2.82 -1.13
N LEU A 103 -1.24 -2.95 -0.67
CA LEU A 103 -2.35 -3.40 -1.53
C LEU A 103 -2.61 -2.41 -2.67
N PHE A 104 -2.62 -1.11 -2.37
CA PHE A 104 -2.79 -0.08 -3.38
C PHE A 104 -1.64 -0.09 -4.39
N ASN A 105 -0.40 -0.15 -3.91
CA ASN A 105 0.77 -0.18 -4.80
C ASN A 105 0.73 -1.41 -5.71
N GLN A 106 0.50 -2.59 -5.16
CA GLN A 106 0.53 -3.83 -5.94
C GLN A 106 -0.64 -3.95 -6.93
N PHE A 107 -1.86 -3.61 -6.49
CA PHE A 107 -3.09 -3.90 -7.25
C PHE A 107 -3.71 -2.69 -7.95
N VAL A 108 -3.10 -1.51 -7.80
CA VAL A 108 -3.45 -0.33 -8.57
C VAL A 108 -2.21 0.16 -9.31
N ASP A 109 -1.17 0.55 -8.59
CA ASP A 109 -0.02 1.25 -9.19
C ASP A 109 0.80 0.35 -10.12
N ASP A 110 1.49 -0.65 -9.55
CA ASP A 110 2.37 -1.58 -10.27
C ASP A 110 1.61 -2.26 -11.42
N ARG A 111 0.39 -2.71 -11.16
CA ARG A 111 -0.45 -3.35 -12.19
C ARG A 111 -0.74 -2.40 -13.34
N CYS A 112 -1.19 -1.18 -13.04
CA CYS A 112 -1.57 -0.24 -14.09
C CYS A 112 -0.36 0.38 -14.80
N GLU A 113 0.80 0.44 -14.15
CA GLU A 113 2.06 0.88 -14.76
C GLU A 113 2.49 -0.10 -15.87
N LEU A 114 2.24 -1.41 -15.70
CA LEU A 114 2.48 -2.40 -16.76
C LEU A 114 1.62 -2.17 -18.00
N GLN A 115 0.43 -1.56 -17.85
CA GLN A 115 -0.49 -1.30 -18.95
C GLN A 115 -0.33 0.10 -19.54
N TYR A 116 -0.07 1.10 -18.70
CA TYR A 116 0.04 2.51 -19.05
C TYR A 116 1.25 3.16 -18.35
N PRO A 117 2.48 2.92 -18.81
CA PRO A 117 3.68 3.41 -18.13
C PRO A 117 3.68 4.94 -17.97
N ALA A 118 3.90 5.43 -16.76
CA ALA A 118 3.96 6.87 -16.45
C ALA A 118 5.25 7.29 -15.73
N GLY A 119 6.00 6.34 -15.15
CA GLY A 119 7.25 6.62 -14.44
C GLY A 119 7.11 6.75 -12.93
N ALA A 120 8.24 6.69 -12.22
CA ALA A 120 8.29 6.53 -10.76
C ALA A 120 7.83 7.76 -9.94
N ASP A 121 7.67 8.94 -10.57
CA ASP A 121 7.12 10.14 -9.92
C ASP A 121 5.59 10.23 -10.02
N LYS A 122 4.97 9.22 -10.65
CA LYS A 122 3.54 9.14 -10.90
C LYS A 122 2.94 7.95 -10.16
N TYR A 123 1.65 8.08 -9.85
CA TYR A 123 0.83 7.01 -9.30
C TYR A 123 -0.37 6.78 -10.18
N GLN A 124 -0.62 5.54 -10.58
CA GLN A 124 -1.66 5.19 -11.53
C GLN A 124 -3.06 5.27 -10.92
N LEU A 125 -4.03 5.71 -11.72
CA LEU A 125 -5.44 5.64 -11.36
C LEU A 125 -6.04 4.31 -11.77
N GLY A 126 -6.82 3.74 -10.86
CA GLY A 126 -7.46 2.45 -11.08
C GLY A 126 -8.21 1.94 -9.87
N TYR A 127 -8.74 0.74 -10.01
CA TYR A 127 -9.39 0.04 -8.91
C TYR A 127 -9.35 -1.48 -9.09
N GLU A 128 -9.55 -2.19 -7.99
CA GLU A 128 -9.77 -3.62 -7.98
C GLU A 128 -10.69 -4.02 -6.82
N THR A 129 -11.50 -5.04 -7.05
CA THR A 129 -12.24 -5.73 -5.98
C THR A 129 -11.67 -7.13 -5.84
N SER A 130 -11.26 -7.49 -4.63
CA SER A 130 -10.84 -8.83 -4.27
C SER A 130 -11.96 -9.83 -4.50
N THR A 131 -11.61 -10.97 -5.10
CA THR A 131 -12.52 -12.08 -5.33
C THR A 131 -12.76 -12.94 -4.10
N CYS A 132 -11.84 -12.94 -3.13
CA CYS A 132 -11.91 -13.82 -1.96
C CYS A 132 -12.86 -13.28 -0.88
N ASP A 133 -12.89 -11.95 -0.68
CA ASP A 133 -13.54 -11.33 0.48
C ASP A 133 -14.25 -10.01 0.18
N GLY A 134 -14.23 -9.56 -1.08
CA GLY A 134 -14.87 -8.31 -1.49
C GLY A 134 -14.13 -7.05 -1.04
N SER A 135 -12.90 -7.16 -0.53
CA SER A 135 -12.04 -6.00 -0.29
C SER A 135 -11.90 -5.17 -1.55
N PHE A 136 -11.78 -3.86 -1.42
CA PHE A 136 -11.79 -2.93 -2.53
C PHE A 136 -10.68 -1.90 -2.34
N VAL A 137 -9.87 -1.71 -3.37
CA VAL A 137 -8.90 -0.61 -3.46
C VAL A 137 -9.22 0.21 -4.70
N SER A 138 -9.24 1.53 -4.57
CA SER A 138 -9.42 2.43 -5.70
C SER A 138 -8.71 3.74 -5.48
N PHE A 139 -8.05 4.23 -6.51
CA PHE A 139 -7.48 5.57 -6.54
C PHE A 139 -7.97 6.29 -7.80
N ASN A 140 -8.61 7.44 -7.63
CA ASN A 140 -9.23 8.19 -8.72
C ASN A 140 -9.23 9.72 -8.47
N PHE A 141 -9.71 10.46 -9.46
CA PHE A 141 -10.06 11.87 -9.30
C PHE A 141 -11.50 12.04 -8.82
N GLY A 142 -11.71 12.88 -7.80
CA GLY A 142 -13.05 13.36 -7.42
C GLY A 142 -13.79 12.51 -6.37
N GLY A 143 -13.51 11.21 -6.26
CA GLY A 143 -14.18 10.31 -5.31
C GLY A 143 -15.58 9.89 -5.75
#